data_AF-A0A7C2VS47-F1
#
_entry.id   AF-A0A7C2VS47-F1
#
_cell.length_a   1.000
_cell.length_b   1.000
_cell.length_c   1.000
_cell.angle_alpha   90.00
_cell.angle_beta   90.00
_cell.angle_gamma   90.00
#
_symmetry.space_group_name_H-M   'P 1'
#
loop_
_entity.id
_entity.type
_entity.pdbx_description
1 polymer ?
#
loop_
_entity_poly.entity_id
_entity_poly.type
_entity_poly.pdbx_seq_one_letter_code
_entity_poly.pdbx_strand_id
1 'polypeptide(L)'
;FLGPKVPEKLAAVTPSAKGAIDYGTFGIIAVPILKVMSFTHRFTGNYGLDIILLALLIKIVFFPLTQKSQKAMKEMQKLGPEIKRLQQKYKDDRERLNRELMELYRRRRVNPFSGCLPLLLQLPVFFALYRALLVSIELRHAPFILWIRDLSDKDPTYITPLLMGATMFLQQRMTTPEGDPQQQKLMTFMPIIFTFLFLNFPSGLVLYWLATNVMGILHQLYVNRRG
;
A
#
# COMPACT_ATOMS: atom_id res chain seq x y z
N PHE A 1 14.40 -31.51 -7.25
CA PHE A 1 12.96 -31.76 -7.01
C PHE A 1 12.23 -31.43 -8.31
N LEU A 2 11.57 -32.41 -8.93
CA LEU A 2 10.75 -32.24 -10.12
C LEU A 2 9.28 -32.44 -9.70
N GLY A 3 8.63 -31.35 -9.31
CA GLY A 3 7.26 -31.36 -8.80
C GLY A 3 6.85 -29.98 -8.27
N PRO A 4 5.54 -29.74 -8.05
CA PRO A 4 5.06 -28.45 -7.58
C PRO A 4 5.63 -28.15 -6.18
N LYS A 5 6.21 -26.95 -6.02
CA LYS A 5 6.67 -26.34 -4.75
C LYS A 5 5.51 -26.10 -3.77
N VAL A 6 4.90 -27.16 -3.27
CA VAL A 6 3.87 -27.14 -2.23
C VAL A 6 4.56 -27.31 -0.86
N PRO A 7 4.38 -26.38 0.10
CA PRO A 7 5.07 -26.42 1.39
C PRO A 7 4.88 -27.74 2.16
N GLU A 8 3.68 -28.32 2.10
CA GLU A 8 3.34 -29.58 2.79
C GLU A 8 3.99 -30.81 2.14
N LYS A 9 4.09 -30.85 0.80
CA LYS A 9 4.74 -31.97 0.08
C LYS A 9 6.26 -31.89 0.13
N LEU A 10 6.83 -30.69 0.27
CA LEU A 10 8.27 -30.48 0.47
C LEU A 10 8.72 -30.91 1.88
N ALA A 11 7.88 -30.72 2.91
CA ALA A 11 8.19 -31.14 4.28
C ALA A 11 8.32 -32.66 4.45
N ALA A 12 7.72 -33.45 3.56
CA ALA A 12 7.77 -34.92 3.58
C ALA A 12 9.08 -35.52 3.02
N VAL A 13 9.91 -34.72 2.35
CA VAL A 13 11.10 -35.23 1.63
C VAL A 13 12.41 -34.90 2.36
N THR A 14 12.50 -33.76 3.06
CA THR A 14 13.64 -33.43 3.96
C THR A 14 13.35 -32.14 4.76
N PRO A 15 13.83 -31.97 6.01
CA PRO A 15 13.68 -30.73 6.78
C PRO A 15 14.26 -29.49 6.06
N SER A 16 15.27 -29.69 5.21
CA SER A 16 15.93 -28.67 4.39
C SER A 16 15.11 -28.21 3.18
N ALA A 17 14.06 -28.95 2.79
CA ALA A 17 13.21 -28.62 1.63
C ALA A 17 12.22 -27.48 1.92
N LYS A 18 11.97 -27.16 3.20
CA LYS A 18 11.26 -25.92 3.60
C LYS A 18 11.98 -24.65 3.12
N GLY A 19 13.31 -24.72 2.93
CA GLY A 19 14.13 -23.62 2.42
C GLY A 19 14.23 -23.54 0.89
N ALA A 20 13.62 -24.48 0.15
CA ALA A 20 13.72 -24.52 -1.32
C ALA A 20 12.77 -23.52 -2.04
N ILE A 21 11.90 -22.85 -1.28
CA ILE A 21 11.12 -21.73 -1.78
C ILE A 21 11.90 -20.45 -1.46
N ASP A 22 12.67 -19.99 -2.43
CA ASP A 22 13.46 -18.77 -2.31
C ASP A 22 12.53 -17.54 -2.43
N TYR A 23 12.05 -17.09 -1.28
CA TYR A 23 11.29 -15.85 -1.14
C TYR A 23 12.19 -14.58 -1.14
N GLY A 24 13.51 -14.75 -1.32
CA GLY A 24 14.51 -13.67 -1.26
C GLY A 24 14.66 -13.06 0.15
N THR A 25 15.26 -11.87 0.23
CA THR A 25 15.44 -11.09 1.49
C THR A 25 14.13 -10.76 2.20
N PHE A 26 12.99 -10.87 1.52
CA PHE A 26 11.65 -10.63 2.05
C PHE A 26 10.98 -11.88 2.64
N GLY A 27 11.65 -13.03 2.68
CA GLY A 27 11.11 -14.28 3.24
C GLY A 27 10.59 -14.15 4.67
N ILE A 28 11.22 -13.29 5.48
CA ILE A 28 10.79 -12.97 6.86
C ILE A 28 9.36 -12.41 6.91
N ILE A 29 8.94 -11.69 5.86
CA ILE A 29 7.61 -11.06 5.77
C ILE A 29 6.66 -11.92 4.94
N ALA A 30 7.16 -12.56 3.88
CA ALA A 30 6.38 -13.42 3.01
C ALA A 30 5.85 -14.67 3.71
N VAL A 31 6.64 -15.33 4.57
CA VAL A 31 6.21 -16.54 5.28
C VAL A 31 5.02 -16.29 6.23
N PRO A 32 5.05 -15.25 7.11
CA PRO A 32 3.89 -14.89 7.91
C PRO A 32 2.65 -14.58 7.06
N ILE A 33 2.81 -13.84 5.97
CA ILE A 33 1.69 -13.50 5.07
C ILE A 33 1.07 -14.76 4.48
N LEU A 34 1.89 -15.68 3.96
CA LEU A 34 1.40 -16.95 3.40
C LEU A 34 0.71 -17.82 4.45
N LYS A 35 1.19 -17.81 5.70
CA LYS A 35 0.54 -18.52 6.80
C LYS A 35 -0.81 -17.92 7.16
N VAL A 36 -0.92 -16.59 7.13
CA VAL A 36 -2.21 -15.90 7.30
C VAL A 36 -3.15 -16.25 6.15
N MET A 37 -2.68 -16.19 4.91
CA MET A 37 -3.49 -16.52 3.74
C MET A 37 -3.97 -17.97 3.76
N SER A 38 -3.12 -18.94 4.05
CA SER A 38 -3.54 -20.35 4.14
C SER A 38 -4.49 -20.59 5.31
N PHE A 39 -4.37 -19.83 6.40
CA PHE A 39 -5.31 -19.87 7.51
C PHE A 39 -6.69 -19.31 7.10
N THR A 40 -6.74 -18.12 6.51
CA THR A 40 -8.03 -17.53 6.07
C THR A 40 -8.68 -18.36 4.96
N HIS A 41 -7.87 -18.98 4.10
CA HIS A 41 -8.35 -19.80 2.99
C HIS A 41 -9.15 -21.01 3.46
N ARG A 42 -8.83 -21.57 4.62
CA ARG A 42 -9.60 -22.67 5.25
C ARG A 42 -11.06 -22.28 5.52
N PHE A 43 -11.34 -20.99 5.67
CA PHE A 43 -12.68 -20.46 5.92
C PHE A 43 -13.33 -19.89 4.67
N THR A 44 -12.57 -19.20 3.81
CA THR A 44 -13.12 -18.51 2.63
C THR A 44 -13.23 -19.40 1.41
N GLY A 45 -12.33 -20.38 1.25
CA GLY A 45 -12.13 -21.15 0.02
C GLY A 45 -11.79 -20.28 -1.19
N ASN A 46 -11.42 -19.01 -1.01
CA ASN A 46 -11.23 -18.05 -2.10
C ASN A 46 -10.08 -17.09 -1.82
N TYR A 47 -9.00 -17.23 -2.60
CA TYR A 47 -7.78 -16.43 -2.44
C TYR A 47 -7.99 -14.92 -2.62
N GLY A 48 -9.00 -14.49 -3.39
CA GLY A 48 -9.31 -13.06 -3.50
C GLY A 48 -9.91 -12.50 -2.22
N LEU A 49 -10.76 -13.27 -1.54
CA LEU A 49 -11.25 -12.91 -0.20
C LEU A 49 -10.12 -12.95 0.84
N ASP A 50 -9.21 -13.92 0.74
CA ASP A 50 -8.04 -14.01 1.62
C ASP A 50 -7.14 -12.79 1.50
N ILE A 51 -6.93 -12.28 0.28
CA ILE A 51 -6.19 -11.05 0.02
C ILE A 51 -6.88 -9.83 0.66
N ILE A 52 -8.21 -9.75 0.57
CA ILE A 52 -8.99 -8.66 1.20
C ILE A 52 -8.89 -8.74 2.73
N LEU A 53 -8.98 -9.94 3.30
CA LEU A 53 -8.82 -10.18 4.74
C LEU A 53 -7.40 -9.88 5.22
N LEU A 54 -6.39 -10.21 4.42
CA LEU A 54 -4.99 -9.85 4.69
C LEU A 54 -4.84 -8.32 4.76
N ALA A 55 -5.40 -7.58 3.80
CA ALA A 55 -5.39 -6.12 3.82
C ALA A 55 -6.07 -5.56 5.07
N LEU A 56 -7.20 -6.14 5.49
CA LEU A 56 -7.89 -5.74 6.71
C LEU A 56 -7.05 -6.00 7.96
N LEU A 57 -6.45 -7.19 8.07
CA LEU A 57 -5.60 -7.57 9.20
C LEU A 57 -4.40 -6.64 9.34
N ILE A 58 -3.70 -6.38 8.24
CA ILE A 58 -2.54 -5.48 8.21
C ILE A 58 -2.96 -4.08 8.64
N LYS A 59 -4.11 -3.62 8.17
CA LYS A 59 -4.64 -2.33 8.57
C LYS A 59 -5.00 -2.25 10.05
N ILE A 60 -5.50 -3.33 10.65
CA ILE A 60 -5.77 -3.41 12.10
C ILE A 60 -4.46 -3.38 12.88
N VAL A 61 -3.46 -4.17 12.48
CA VAL A 61 -2.14 -4.23 13.14
C VAL A 61 -1.46 -2.85 13.13
N PHE A 62 -1.53 -2.15 12.00
CA PHE A 62 -0.91 -0.84 11.84
C PHE A 62 -1.81 0.35 12.16
N PHE A 63 -3.05 0.10 12.58
CA PHE A 63 -4.02 1.12 12.94
C PHE A 63 -3.50 2.20 13.89
N PRO A 64 -2.83 1.89 15.03
CA PRO A 64 -2.33 2.93 15.93
C PRO A 64 -1.27 3.81 15.27
N LEU A 65 -0.44 3.24 14.39
CA LEU A 65 0.58 3.98 13.65
C LEU A 65 -0.07 4.89 12.60
N THR A 66 -1.03 4.37 11.84
CA THR A 66 -1.77 5.15 10.83
C THR A 66 -2.51 6.32 11.46
N GLN A 67 -3.16 6.13 12.62
CA GLN A 67 -3.82 7.23 13.33
C GLN A 67 -2.85 8.33 13.75
N LYS A 68 -1.66 7.97 14.29
CA LYS A 68 -0.63 8.95 14.65
C LYS A 68 -0.14 9.73 13.43
N SER A 69 0.11 9.05 12.32
CA SER A 69 0.50 9.65 11.04
C SER A 69 -0.57 10.62 10.52
N GLN A 70 -1.84 10.24 10.56
CA GLN A 70 -2.95 11.09 10.13
C GLN A 70 -3.11 12.33 11.01
N LYS A 71 -2.97 12.20 12.33
CA LYS A 71 -2.98 13.36 13.24
C LYS A 71 -1.85 14.33 12.91
N ALA A 72 -0.63 13.83 12.70
CA ALA A 72 0.51 14.66 12.30
C ALA A 72 0.27 15.36 10.95
N MET A 73 -0.38 14.69 10.00
CA MET A 73 -0.74 15.28 8.70
C MET A 73 -1.77 16.40 8.85
N LYS A 74 -2.77 16.26 9.74
CA LYS A 74 -3.72 17.34 10.04
C LYS A 74 -3.04 18.56 10.68
N GLU A 75 -2.06 18.36 11.55
CA GLU A 75 -1.27 19.47 12.09
C GLU A 75 -0.39 20.11 11.03
N MET A 76 0.15 19.32 10.10
CA MET A 76 0.87 19.84 8.94
C MET A 76 -0.05 20.74 8.11
N GLN A 77 -1.29 20.31 7.86
CA GLN A 77 -2.32 21.08 7.13
C GLN A 77 -2.63 22.47 7.71
N LYS A 78 -2.38 22.69 9.00
CA LYS A 78 -2.57 24.01 9.62
C LYS A 78 -1.42 24.96 9.30
N LEU A 79 -0.25 24.44 8.90
CA LEU A 79 0.94 25.22 8.58
C LEU A 79 0.95 25.73 7.13
N GLY A 80 0.06 25.25 6.26
CA GLY A 80 -0.05 25.66 4.87
C GLY A 80 0.04 27.17 4.61
N PRO A 81 -0.66 28.04 5.36
CA PRO A 81 -0.53 29.49 5.20
C PRO A 81 0.87 30.03 5.53
N GLU A 82 1.52 29.53 6.57
CA GLU A 82 2.89 29.92 6.95
C GLU A 82 3.91 29.42 5.91
N ILE A 83 3.74 28.18 5.42
CA ILE A 83 4.55 27.60 4.34
C ILE A 83 4.46 28.46 3.08
N LYS A 84 3.25 28.84 2.66
CA LYS A 84 3.04 29.71 1.49
C LYS A 84 3.71 31.08 1.65
N ARG A 85 3.63 31.68 2.85
CA ARG A 85 4.31 32.95 3.14
C ARG A 85 5.83 32.82 3.03
N LEU A 86 6.42 31.74 3.55
CA LEU A 86 7.85 31.47 3.43
C LEU A 86 8.27 31.27 1.97
N GLN A 87 7.50 30.51 1.20
CA GLN A 87 7.73 30.29 -0.24
C GLN A 87 7.70 31.60 -1.03
N GLN A 88 6.78 32.51 -0.71
CA GLN A 88 6.72 33.83 -1.34
C GLN A 88 7.90 34.72 -0.92
N LYS A 89 8.28 34.70 0.37
CA LYS A 89 9.36 35.53 0.91
C LYS A 89 10.74 35.14 0.37
N TYR A 90 10.99 33.83 0.20
CA TYR A 90 12.29 33.28 -0.20
C TYR A 90 12.23 32.63 -1.59
N LYS A 91 11.41 33.16 -2.50
CA LYS A 91 11.18 32.59 -3.84
C LYS A 91 12.48 32.41 -4.63
N ASP A 92 13.42 33.33 -4.48
CA ASP A 92 14.69 33.36 -5.22
C ASP A 92 15.85 32.69 -4.45
N ASP A 93 15.63 32.28 -3.20
CA ASP A 93 16.64 31.67 -2.32
C ASP A 93 16.15 30.32 -1.80
N ARG A 94 16.32 29.29 -2.63
CA ARG A 94 15.89 27.90 -2.32
C ARG A 94 16.58 27.32 -1.09
N GLU A 95 17.84 27.64 -0.87
CA GLU A 95 18.59 27.11 0.28
C GLU A 95 18.04 27.67 1.58
N ARG A 96 17.79 28.99 1.62
CA ARG A 96 17.20 29.64 2.78
C ARG A 96 15.75 29.21 2.99
N LEU A 97 14.97 29.06 1.91
CA LEU A 97 13.62 28.52 1.99
C LEU A 97 13.60 27.14 2.65
N ASN A 98 14.45 26.21 2.22
CA ASN A 98 14.52 24.87 2.80
C ASN A 98 14.90 24.90 4.28
N ARG A 99 15.84 25.76 4.68
CA ARG A 99 16.26 25.93 6.07
C ARG A 99 15.11 26.43 6.95
N GLU A 100 14.43 27.47 6.49
CA GLU A 100 13.31 28.11 7.22
C GLU A 100 12.09 27.19 7.32
N LEU A 101 11.79 26.41 6.27
CA LEU A 101 10.74 25.38 6.31
C LEU A 101 11.08 24.29 7.34
N MET A 102 12.32 23.81 7.36
CA MET A 102 12.75 22.81 8.34
C MET A 102 12.75 23.36 9.77
N GLU A 103 13.12 24.63 9.96
CA GLU A 103 12.98 25.29 11.25
C GLU A 103 11.52 25.44 11.68
N LEU A 104 10.62 25.80 10.76
CA LEU A 104 9.20 25.87 11.02
C LEU A 104 8.66 24.51 11.50
N TYR A 105 8.97 23.43 10.79
CA TYR A 105 8.57 22.07 11.18
C TYR A 105 9.10 21.69 12.56
N ARG A 106 10.37 22.02 12.88
CA ARG A 106 10.97 21.78 14.20
C ARG A 106 10.30 22.60 15.30
N ARG A 107 10.07 23.89 15.08
CA ARG A 107 9.40 24.80 16.05
C ARG A 107 7.98 24.34 16.36
N ARG A 108 7.27 23.81 15.35
CA ARG A 108 5.91 23.27 15.48
C ARG A 108 5.86 21.80 15.90
N ARG A 109 7.02 21.14 16.03
CA ARG A 109 7.18 19.70 16.33
C ARG A 109 6.36 18.79 15.39
N VAL A 110 6.27 19.16 14.12
CA VAL A 110 5.61 18.38 13.06
C VAL A 110 6.67 17.69 12.20
N ASN A 111 6.44 16.44 11.79
CA ASN A 111 7.34 15.71 10.90
C ASN A 111 6.78 15.71 9.46
N PRO A 112 7.48 16.28 8.47
CA PRO A 112 7.01 16.34 7.08
C PRO A 112 6.89 14.95 6.42
N PHE A 113 7.61 13.95 6.92
CA PHE A 113 7.55 12.57 6.42
C PHE A 113 6.38 11.75 6.98
N SER A 114 5.59 12.31 7.90
CA SER A 114 4.42 11.61 8.42
C SER A 114 3.40 11.24 7.33
N GLY A 115 3.38 11.96 6.20
CA GLY A 115 2.48 11.67 5.09
C GLY A 115 2.86 10.49 4.20
N CYS A 116 4.14 10.13 4.11
CA CYS A 116 4.60 8.98 3.32
C CYS A 116 4.81 7.71 4.16
N LEU A 117 4.72 7.81 5.49
CA LEU A 117 4.86 6.67 6.40
C LEU A 117 3.90 5.51 6.08
N PRO A 118 2.61 5.73 5.75
CA PRO A 118 1.72 4.64 5.36
C PRO A 118 2.20 3.89 4.11
N LEU A 119 2.76 4.61 3.14
CA LEU A 119 3.30 4.01 1.91
C LEU A 119 4.55 3.16 2.21
N LEU A 120 5.46 3.66 3.04
CA LEU A 120 6.67 2.92 3.42
C LEU A 120 6.33 1.61 4.13
N LEU A 121 5.30 1.61 4.96
CA LEU A 121 4.82 0.42 5.65
C LEU A 121 4.19 -0.59 4.69
N GLN A 122 3.57 -0.10 3.62
CA GLN A 122 2.94 -0.91 2.60
C GLN A 122 3.96 -1.59 1.68
N LEU A 123 5.13 -0.97 1.42
CA LEU A 123 6.13 -1.50 0.49
C LEU A 123 6.59 -2.94 0.82
N PRO A 124 6.98 -3.28 2.07
CA PRO A 124 7.37 -4.66 2.40
C PRO A 124 6.25 -5.67 2.19
N VAL A 125 5.01 -5.30 2.53
CA VAL A 125 3.84 -6.15 2.32
C VAL A 125 3.57 -6.36 0.83
N PHE A 126 3.66 -5.28 0.05
CA PHE A 126 3.49 -5.30 -1.40
C PHE A 126 4.48 -6.26 -2.05
N PHE A 127 5.78 -6.17 -1.73
CA PHE A 127 6.80 -7.07 -2.27
C PHE A 127 6.58 -8.52 -1.85
N ALA A 128 6.18 -8.73 -0.59
CA ALA A 128 5.90 -10.06 -0.08
C ALA A 128 4.69 -10.71 -0.79
N LEU A 129 3.59 -9.97 -0.96
CA LEU A 129 2.42 -10.46 -1.69
C LEU A 129 2.70 -10.65 -3.18
N TYR A 130 3.45 -9.74 -3.81
CA TYR A 130 3.88 -9.90 -5.20
C TYR A 130 4.69 -11.18 -5.40
N ARG A 131 5.67 -11.44 -4.52
CA ARG A 131 6.44 -12.70 -4.53
C ARG A 131 5.55 -13.92 -4.28
N ALA A 132 4.60 -13.83 -3.34
CA ALA A 132 3.65 -14.90 -3.06
C ALA A 132 2.83 -15.26 -4.30
N LEU A 133 2.27 -14.27 -5.01
CA LEU A 133 1.47 -14.47 -6.23
C LEU A 133 2.29 -15.07 -7.38
N LEU A 134 3.59 -14.74 -7.48
CA LEU A 134 4.46 -15.26 -8.54
C LEU A 134 5.01 -16.67 -8.27
N VAL A 135 5.26 -17.02 -7.01
CA VAL A 135 6.00 -18.25 -6.63
C VAL A 135 5.08 -19.35 -6.10
N SER A 136 3.96 -18.98 -5.47
CA SER A 136 3.09 -19.96 -4.81
C SER A 136 2.18 -20.63 -5.83
N ILE A 137 2.25 -21.95 -5.91
CA ILE A 137 1.48 -22.74 -6.88
C ILE A 137 0.00 -22.70 -6.58
N GLU A 138 -0.37 -22.55 -5.31
CA GLU A 138 -1.74 -22.43 -4.84
C GLU A 138 -2.43 -21.15 -5.34
N LEU A 139 -1.66 -20.07 -5.52
CA LEU A 139 -2.16 -18.78 -6.01
C LEU A 139 -2.15 -18.68 -7.54
N ARG A 140 -1.45 -19.61 -8.20
CA ARG A 140 -1.35 -19.64 -9.66
C ARG A 140 -2.69 -20.08 -10.26
N HIS A 141 -3.21 -19.30 -11.20
CA HIS A 141 -4.52 -19.56 -11.81
C HIS A 141 -5.69 -19.58 -10.82
N ALA A 142 -5.50 -19.00 -9.62
CA ALA A 142 -6.56 -18.90 -8.64
C ALA A 142 -7.61 -17.87 -9.10
N PRO A 143 -8.88 -18.29 -9.32
CA PRO A 143 -9.92 -17.36 -9.73
C PRO A 143 -10.39 -16.51 -8.54
N PHE A 144 -10.93 -15.34 -8.86
CA PHE A 144 -11.74 -14.57 -7.91
C PHE A 144 -13.18 -14.47 -8.45
N ILE A 145 -13.83 -13.33 -8.30
CA ILE A 145 -15.19 -13.07 -8.74
C ILE A 145 -15.20 -12.17 -9.98
N LEU A 146 -16.33 -12.17 -10.69
CA LEU A 146 -16.60 -11.30 -11.84
C LEU A 146 -15.58 -11.52 -12.99
N TRP A 147 -14.82 -10.49 -13.35
CA TRP A 147 -13.85 -10.51 -14.45
C TRP A 147 -12.46 -11.04 -14.05
N ILE A 148 -12.16 -11.15 -12.75
CA ILE A 148 -10.87 -11.66 -12.27
C ILE A 148 -10.88 -13.18 -12.30
N ARG A 149 -10.26 -13.74 -13.34
CA ARG A 149 -10.14 -15.20 -13.55
C ARG A 149 -8.82 -15.79 -13.07
N ASP A 150 -7.81 -14.96 -12.85
CA ASP A 150 -6.50 -15.36 -12.38
C ASP A 150 -5.89 -14.23 -11.53
N LEU A 151 -5.68 -14.50 -10.23
CA LEU A 151 -5.06 -13.56 -9.29
C LEU A 151 -3.55 -13.37 -9.51
N SER A 152 -2.89 -14.35 -10.13
CA SER A 152 -1.45 -14.34 -10.39
C SER A 152 -1.06 -13.66 -11.71
N ASP A 153 -2.01 -13.51 -12.62
CA ASP A 153 -1.84 -12.80 -13.90
C ASP A 153 -2.50 -11.42 -13.87
N LYS A 154 -2.20 -10.56 -14.85
CA LYS A 154 -2.80 -9.23 -14.97
C LYS A 154 -4.32 -9.31 -15.21
N ASP A 155 -5.03 -8.26 -14.81
CA ASP A 155 -6.47 -8.15 -15.08
C ASP A 155 -6.73 -8.06 -16.60
N PRO A 156 -7.45 -9.02 -17.22
CA PRO A 156 -7.69 -9.03 -18.66
C PRO A 156 -8.57 -7.86 -19.14
N THR A 157 -9.37 -7.28 -18.24
CA THR A 157 -10.30 -6.19 -18.54
C THR A 157 -9.79 -4.82 -18.10
N TYR A 158 -8.70 -4.78 -17.33
CA TYR A 158 -8.14 -3.58 -16.72
C TYR A 158 -9.10 -2.79 -15.80
N ILE A 159 -10.25 -3.36 -15.43
CA ILE A 159 -11.23 -2.69 -14.56
C ILE A 159 -10.65 -2.51 -13.14
N THR A 160 -9.98 -3.52 -12.59
CA THR A 160 -9.45 -3.46 -11.22
C THR A 160 -8.36 -2.39 -11.06
N PRO A 161 -7.37 -2.25 -11.96
CA PRO A 161 -6.44 -1.13 -11.95
C PRO A 161 -7.12 0.24 -12.05
N LEU A 162 -8.15 0.39 -12.90
CA LEU A 162 -8.88 1.66 -13.02
C LEU A 162 -9.64 2.01 -11.73
N LEU A 163 -10.30 1.04 -11.09
CA LEU A 163 -10.94 1.24 -9.79
C LEU A 163 -9.91 1.56 -8.70
N MET A 164 -8.76 0.90 -8.72
CA MET A 164 -7.64 1.19 -7.82
C MET A 164 -7.14 2.62 -8.00
N GLY A 165 -6.95 3.07 -9.25
CA GLY A 165 -6.59 4.44 -9.59
C GLY A 165 -7.63 5.48 -9.14
N ALA A 166 -8.91 5.21 -9.38
CA ALA A 166 -10.01 6.08 -8.97
C ALA A 166 -10.09 6.20 -7.44
N THR A 167 -9.96 5.09 -6.72
CA THR A 167 -9.93 5.10 -5.24
C THR A 167 -8.67 5.78 -4.71
N MET A 168 -7.51 5.61 -5.34
CA MET A 168 -6.29 6.32 -4.97
C MET A 168 -6.44 7.83 -5.15
N PHE A 169 -7.02 8.27 -6.28
CA PHE A 169 -7.32 9.68 -6.53
C PHE A 169 -8.31 10.25 -5.51
N LEU A 170 -9.38 9.51 -5.20
CA LEU A 170 -10.34 9.91 -4.17
C LEU A 170 -9.68 10.03 -2.80
N GLN A 171 -8.89 9.04 -2.40
CA GLN A 171 -8.16 9.06 -1.14
C GLN A 171 -7.21 10.25 -1.05
N GLN A 172 -6.48 10.54 -2.13
CA GLN A 172 -5.60 11.71 -2.20
C GLN A 172 -6.37 13.03 -2.06
N ARG A 173 -7.56 13.15 -2.65
CA ARG A 173 -8.41 14.34 -2.49
C ARG A 173 -8.88 14.54 -1.05
N MET A 174 -9.03 13.46 -0.28
CA MET A 174 -9.36 13.54 1.15
C MET A 174 -8.15 13.93 2.02
N THR A 175 -6.94 13.66 1.56
CA THR A 175 -5.68 14.00 2.23
C THR A 175 -4.99 15.11 1.45
N THR A 176 -5.37 16.37 1.67
CA THR A 176 -4.77 17.51 0.96
C THR A 176 -3.24 17.50 1.12
N PRO A 177 -2.47 17.33 0.03
CA PRO A 177 -1.03 17.40 0.09
C PRO A 177 -0.61 18.86 0.19
N GLU A 178 -0.01 19.22 1.32
CA GLU A 178 0.64 20.53 1.45
C GLU A 178 2.05 20.50 0.88
N GLY A 179 2.41 21.52 0.13
CA GLY A 179 3.71 21.62 -0.55
C GLY A 179 3.72 22.74 -1.59
N ASP A 180 4.87 22.98 -2.21
CA ASP A 180 5.00 23.85 -3.38
C ASP A 180 4.03 23.42 -4.50
N PRO A 181 3.44 24.36 -5.28
CA PRO A 181 2.70 24.05 -6.51
C PRO A 181 3.29 22.92 -7.39
N GLN A 182 4.62 22.81 -7.50
CA GLN A 182 5.26 21.71 -8.22
C GLN A 182 5.06 20.35 -7.57
N GLN A 183 5.20 20.25 -6.24
CA GLN A 183 4.98 19.02 -5.48
C GLN A 183 3.51 18.60 -5.53
N GLN A 184 2.58 19.56 -5.44
CA GLN A 184 1.14 19.29 -5.56
C GLN A 184 0.77 18.73 -6.94
N LYS A 185 1.35 19.30 -8.01
CA LYS A 185 1.17 18.77 -9.37
C LYS A 185 1.68 17.33 -9.48
N LEU A 186 2.91 17.05 -9.03
CA LEU A 186 3.47 15.69 -9.05
C LEU A 186 2.57 14.69 -8.31
N MET A 187 2.10 15.06 -7.12
CA MET A 187 1.21 14.18 -6.36
C MET A 187 -0.11 13.97 -7.10
N THR A 188 -0.67 14.97 -7.77
CA THR A 188 -1.94 14.85 -8.52
C THR A 188 -1.83 13.87 -9.70
N PHE A 189 -0.65 13.76 -10.32
CA PHE A 189 -0.39 12.77 -11.38
C PHE A 189 -0.04 11.38 -10.85
N MET A 190 0.31 11.25 -9.57
CA MET A 190 0.73 9.97 -8.98
C MET A 190 -0.31 8.85 -9.16
N PRO A 191 -1.62 9.04 -8.89
CA PRO A 191 -2.61 8.00 -9.14
C PRO A 191 -2.64 7.52 -10.59
N ILE A 192 -2.46 8.43 -11.56
CA ILE A 192 -2.44 8.10 -12.98
C ILE A 192 -1.22 7.23 -13.30
N ILE A 193 -0.03 7.66 -12.85
CA ILE A 193 1.22 6.91 -13.04
C ILE A 193 1.13 5.51 -12.42
N PHE A 194 0.65 5.40 -11.18
CA PHE A 194 0.49 4.12 -10.50
C PHE A 194 -0.56 3.23 -11.17
N THR A 195 -1.64 3.81 -11.71
CA THR A 195 -2.64 3.07 -12.48
C THR A 195 -2.00 2.42 -13.70
N PHE A 196 -1.26 3.17 -14.52
CA PHE A 196 -0.57 2.65 -15.70
C PHE A 196 0.46 1.59 -15.36
N LEU A 197 1.23 1.79 -14.27
CA LEU A 197 2.17 0.80 -13.78
C LEU A 197 1.47 -0.51 -13.43
N PHE A 198 0.35 -0.44 -12.70
CA PHE A 198 -0.38 -1.61 -12.18
C PHE A 198 -1.20 -2.35 -13.25
N LEU A 199 -1.33 -1.82 -14.47
CA LEU A 199 -1.95 -2.54 -15.60
C LEU A 199 -1.22 -3.85 -15.94
N ASN A 200 0.08 -3.94 -15.64
CA ASN A 200 0.91 -5.11 -15.92
C ASN A 200 1.22 -5.96 -14.68
N PHE A 201 0.63 -5.62 -13.52
CA PHE A 201 0.85 -6.37 -12.29
C PHE A 201 -0.23 -7.45 -12.08
N PRO A 202 0.09 -8.51 -11.31
CA PRO A 202 -0.88 -9.53 -10.91
C PRO A 202 -2.14 -8.90 -10.31
N SER A 203 -3.32 -9.31 -10.79
CA SER A 203 -4.61 -8.74 -10.40
C SER A 203 -4.87 -8.87 -8.90
N GLY A 204 -4.36 -9.92 -8.24
CA GLY A 204 -4.43 -10.08 -6.79
C GLY A 204 -3.67 -9.00 -6.02
N LEU A 205 -2.56 -8.49 -6.56
CA LEU A 205 -1.82 -7.39 -5.96
C LEU A 205 -2.56 -6.06 -6.12
N VAL A 206 -3.19 -5.86 -7.29
CA VAL A 206 -4.03 -4.69 -7.56
C VAL A 206 -5.27 -4.72 -6.65
N LEU A 207 -5.88 -5.89 -6.46
CA LEU A 207 -7.02 -6.10 -5.56
C LEU A 207 -6.65 -5.77 -4.11
N TYR A 208 -5.48 -6.22 -3.64
CA TYR A 208 -4.96 -5.87 -2.32
C TYR A 208 -4.87 -4.35 -2.12
N TRP A 209 -4.33 -3.65 -3.12
CA TRP A 209 -4.19 -2.20 -3.07
C TRP A 209 -5.56 -1.50 -3.08
N LEU A 210 -6.47 -1.92 -3.96
CA LEU A 210 -7.84 -1.44 -4.04
C LEU A 210 -8.57 -1.61 -2.70
N ALA A 211 -8.51 -2.80 -2.10
CA ALA A 211 -9.12 -3.08 -0.80
C ALA A 211 -8.54 -2.17 0.30
N THR A 212 -7.22 -1.98 0.31
CA THR A 212 -6.54 -1.08 1.24
C THR A 212 -7.03 0.36 1.09
N ASN A 213 -7.13 0.88 -0.14
CA ASN A 213 -7.62 2.22 -0.44
C ASN A 213 -9.08 2.39 0.02
N VAL A 214 -9.97 1.46 -0.34
CA VAL A 214 -11.39 1.50 0.04
C VAL A 214 -11.53 1.54 1.56
N MET A 215 -10.84 0.65 2.28
CA MET A 215 -10.83 0.71 3.73
C MET A 215 -10.30 2.05 4.22
N GLY A 216 -9.23 2.57 3.61
CA GLY A 216 -8.62 3.89 3.90
C GLY A 216 -9.64 5.02 3.84
N ILE A 217 -10.40 5.07 2.75
CA ILE A 217 -11.49 6.03 2.52
C ILE A 217 -12.58 5.85 3.57
N LEU A 218 -13.05 4.63 3.84
CA LEU A 218 -14.08 4.37 4.85
C LEU A 218 -13.65 4.86 6.23
N HIS A 219 -12.39 4.60 6.61
CA HIS A 219 -11.82 5.11 7.85
C HIS A 219 -11.77 6.64 7.87
N GLN A 220 -11.33 7.28 6.78
CA GLN A 220 -11.25 8.73 6.69
C GLN A 220 -12.64 9.39 6.76
N LEU A 221 -13.65 8.80 6.10
CA LEU A 221 -15.04 9.25 6.18
C LEU A 221 -15.58 9.15 7.60
N TYR A 222 -15.29 8.06 8.31
CA TYR A 222 -15.67 7.89 9.70
C TYR A 222 -15.01 8.94 10.62
N VAL A 223 -13.71 9.18 10.45
CA VAL A 223 -12.97 10.19 11.22
C VAL A 223 -13.48 11.60 10.94
N ASN A 224 -13.74 11.95 9.67
CA ASN A 224 -14.24 13.28 9.27
C ASN A 224 -15.68 13.55 9.72
N ARG A 225 -16.48 12.52 10.01
CA ARG A 225 -17.84 12.69 10.56
C ARG A 225 -17.85 12.89 12.08
N ARG A 226 -16.79 12.50 12.79
CA ARG A 226 -16.70 12.54 14.26
C ARG A 226 -15.88 13.70 14.82
N GLY A 227 -15.10 14.38 14.00
CA GLY A 227 -14.30 15.55 14.38
C GLY A 227 -14.69 16.73 13.53
#